data_AF-A0A259FJ96-F1
#
_entry.id   AF-A0A259FJ96-F1
#
_cell.length_a   1.000
_cell.length_b   1.000
_cell.length_c   1.000
_cell.angle_alpha   90.00
_cell.angle_beta   90.00
_cell.angle_gamma   90.00
#
_symmetry.space_group_name_H-M   'P 1'
#
loop_
_entity.id
_entity.type
_entity.pdbx_description
1 polymer ?
#
loop_
_entity_poly.entity_id
_entity_poly.type
_entity_poly.pdbx_seq_one_letter_code
_entity_poly.pdbx_strand_id
1 'polypeptide(L)'
;MELEMTEVVGLAGFQCPAGSMAMHPMHGMVEVYAQDGWMRGVLYEHPVQLSLADDAEERVVSESIEMRETWVHVRELAEASLAKDIETLRKRGQLLFDTMD
;
A
#
# COMPACT_ATOMS: atom_id res chain seq x y z
N MET A 1 37.70 -24.41 -9.56
CA MET A 1 36.91 -24.29 -8.33
C MET A 1 35.81 -23.29 -8.64
N GLU A 2 34.64 -23.79 -8.99
CA GLU A 2 33.46 -22.96 -9.23
C GLU A 2 33.02 -22.40 -7.88
N LEU A 3 33.01 -21.08 -7.75
CA LEU A 3 32.41 -20.43 -6.60
C LEU A 3 30.90 -20.62 -6.78
N GLU A 4 30.31 -21.52 -6.00
CA GLU A 4 28.86 -21.56 -5.82
C GLU A 4 28.43 -20.17 -5.31
N MET A 5 27.95 -19.35 -6.23
CA MET A 5 27.17 -18.16 -5.91
C MET A 5 25.90 -18.65 -5.25
N THR A 6 25.94 -18.78 -3.93
CA THR A 6 24.75 -18.80 -3.10
C THR A 6 23.98 -17.54 -3.49
N GLU A 7 22.89 -17.68 -4.24
CA GLU A 7 22.00 -16.57 -4.57
C GLU A 7 21.55 -15.98 -3.23
N VAL A 8 22.21 -14.88 -2.82
CA VAL A 8 21.72 -14.05 -1.74
C VAL A 8 20.47 -13.39 -2.31
N VAL A 9 19.35 -14.12 -2.23
CA VAL A 9 18.04 -13.62 -2.58
C VAL A 9 17.83 -12.43 -1.65
N GLY A 10 18.00 -11.22 -2.17
CA GLY A 10 17.72 -10.00 -1.43
C GLY A 10 16.24 -9.98 -1.12
N LEU A 11 15.83 -10.56 0.01
CA LEU A 11 14.43 -10.72 0.42
C LEU A 11 13.66 -9.40 0.35
N ALA A 12 14.36 -8.28 0.59
CA ALA A 12 13.84 -6.95 0.42
C ALA A 12 13.33 -6.68 -1.00
N GLY A 13 14.02 -7.11 -2.06
CA GLY A 13 13.70 -6.79 -3.45
C GLY A 13 12.36 -7.36 -3.94
N PHE A 14 11.81 -8.36 -3.27
CA PHE A 14 10.55 -9.00 -3.66
C PHE A 14 9.34 -8.49 -2.89
N GLN A 15 9.55 -7.86 -1.73
CA GLN A 15 8.47 -7.34 -0.92
C GLN A 15 8.05 -5.96 -1.44
N CYS A 16 6.76 -5.82 -1.77
CA CYS A 16 6.15 -4.60 -2.31
C CYS A 16 6.97 -4.00 -3.47
N PRO A 17 7.06 -4.68 -4.64
CA PRO A 17 7.80 -4.18 -5.79
C PRO A 17 7.14 -2.91 -6.37
N ALA A 18 7.89 -2.14 -7.16
CA ALA A 18 7.30 -1.02 -7.91
C ALA A 18 6.14 -1.49 -8.81
N GLY A 19 5.06 -0.71 -8.85
CA GLY A 19 3.80 -1.03 -9.51
C GLY A 19 2.83 -1.87 -8.65
N SER A 20 3.19 -2.20 -7.41
CA SER A 20 2.30 -2.87 -6.46
C SER A 20 1.60 -1.90 -5.52
N MET A 21 0.49 -2.37 -4.92
CA MET A 21 -0.20 -1.67 -3.84
C MET A 21 0.23 -2.24 -2.49
N ALA A 22 0.32 -1.37 -1.48
CA ALA A 22 0.67 -1.75 -0.13
C ALA A 22 -0.10 -0.94 0.92
N MET A 23 -0.26 -1.52 2.11
CA MET A 23 -0.78 -0.83 3.29
C MET A 23 0.38 -0.29 4.13
N HIS A 24 0.36 1.02 4.40
CA HIS A 24 1.26 1.72 5.30
C HIS A 24 0.50 2.18 6.56
N PRO A 25 1.02 1.99 7.78
CA PRO A 25 0.30 2.28 9.02
C PRO A 25 -0.13 3.75 9.17
N MET A 26 0.63 4.69 8.61
CA MET A 26 0.32 6.13 8.69
C MET A 26 -0.38 6.69 7.45
N HIS A 27 -0.16 6.07 6.28
CA HIS A 27 -0.61 6.63 4.99
C HIS A 27 -1.77 5.84 4.37
N GLY A 28 -2.17 4.73 5.00
CA GLY A 28 -3.22 3.87 4.47
C GLY A 28 -2.74 3.11 3.25
N MET A 29 -3.61 3.00 2.24
CA MET A 29 -3.28 2.37 0.98
C MET A 29 -2.33 3.26 0.17
N VAL A 30 -1.22 2.70 -0.31
CA VAL A 30 -0.21 3.41 -1.07
C VAL A 30 0.17 2.63 -2.33
N GLU A 31 0.52 3.35 -3.39
CA GLU A 31 1.13 2.79 -4.60
C GLU A 31 2.66 2.85 -4.47
N VAL A 32 3.35 1.74 -4.69
CA VAL A 32 4.81 1.74 -4.73
C VAL A 32 5.27 2.16 -6.13
N TYR A 33 5.92 3.31 -6.28
CA TYR A 33 6.38 3.80 -7.58
C TYR A 33 7.89 3.58 -7.82
N ALA A 34 8.68 3.42 -6.75
CA ALA A 34 10.13 3.24 -6.85
C ALA A 34 10.69 2.33 -5.74
N GLN A 35 11.87 1.78 -5.98
CA GLN A 35 12.58 0.94 -5.02
C GLN A 35 14.08 1.26 -4.99
N ASP A 36 14.64 1.33 -3.79
CA ASP A 36 16.08 1.44 -3.54
C ASP A 36 16.46 0.59 -2.33
N GLY A 37 16.98 -0.61 -2.57
CA GLY A 37 17.29 -1.58 -1.53
C GLY A 37 16.09 -1.89 -0.62
N TRP A 38 16.17 -1.43 0.63
CA TRP A 38 15.12 -1.58 1.66
C TRP A 38 14.07 -0.48 1.65
N MET A 39 14.24 0.55 0.82
CA MET A 39 13.35 1.69 0.75
C MET A 39 12.38 1.56 -0.42
N ARG A 40 11.17 2.08 -0.21
CA ARG A 40 10.12 2.18 -1.23
C ARG A 40 9.67 3.62 -1.35
N GLY A 41 9.75 4.13 -2.56
CA GLY A 41 9.05 5.35 -2.93
C GLY A 41 7.57 5.00 -3.05
N VAL A 42 6.74 5.66 -2.25
CA VAL A 42 5.30 5.41 -2.22
C VAL A 42 4.53 6.69 -2.50
N LEU A 43 3.44 6.54 -3.24
CA LEU A 43 2.47 7.59 -3.53
C LEU A 43 1.21 7.31 -2.71
N TYR A 44 0.69 8.33 -2.04
CA TYR A 44 -0.49 8.21 -1.19
C TYR A 44 -1.41 9.43 -1.32
N GLU A 45 -2.69 9.20 -1.07
CA GLU A 45 -3.71 10.24 -1.02
C GLU A 45 -3.65 10.98 0.32
N HIS A 46 -3.56 12.31 0.26
CA HIS A 46 -3.60 13.18 1.43
C HIS A 46 -4.82 14.12 1.33
N PRO A 47 -5.84 13.94 2.18
CA PRO A 47 -6.98 14.83 2.20
C PRO A 47 -6.58 16.18 2.80
N VAL A 48 -6.90 17.26 2.08
CA VAL A 48 -6.70 18.63 2.51
C VAL A 48 -8.06 19.29 2.69
N GLN A 49 -8.30 19.80 3.89
CA GLN A 49 -9.49 20.61 4.19
C GLN A 49 -9.29 22.01 3.62
N LEU A 50 -10.14 22.42 2.70
CA LEU A 50 -10.16 23.79 2.21
C LEU A 50 -11.06 24.63 3.12
N SER A 51 -10.47 25.61 3.80
CA SER A 51 -11.24 26.63 4.52
C SER A 51 -11.85 27.57 3.49
N LEU A 52 -13.17 27.49 3.32
CA LEU A 52 -13.92 28.53 2.64
C LEU A 52 -14.01 29.74 3.58
N ALA A 53 -13.64 30.92 3.09
CA ALA A 53 -13.70 32.16 3.84
C ALA A 53 -15.12 32.39 4.43
N ASP A 54 -15.15 32.89 5.67
CA ASP A 54 -16.22 32.88 6.67
C ASP A 54 -17.58 33.58 6.34
N ASP A 55 -18.08 33.60 5.10
CA ASP A 55 -19.25 34.43 4.73
C ASP A 55 -20.54 33.68 4.31
N ALA A 56 -20.70 32.38 4.57
CA ALA A 56 -21.97 31.68 4.29
C ALA A 56 -22.44 30.76 5.43
N GLU A 57 -23.70 30.95 5.87
CA GLU A 57 -24.38 30.20 6.95
C GLU A 57 -24.58 28.70 6.64
N GLU A 58 -24.26 28.24 5.43
CA GLU A 58 -24.24 26.83 5.03
C GLU A 58 -22.79 26.41 4.68
N ARG A 59 -22.12 25.72 5.60
CA ARG A 59 -20.75 25.24 5.42
C ARG A 59 -20.71 24.01 4.50
N VAL A 60 -20.63 24.25 3.20
CA VAL A 60 -20.20 23.21 2.25
C VAL A 60 -18.69 23.05 2.39
N VAL A 61 -18.23 22.01 3.07
CA VAL A 61 -16.79 21.71 3.14
C VAL A 61 -16.38 21.08 1.81
N SER A 62 -15.48 21.72 1.07
CA SER A 62 -14.81 21.08 -0.07
C SER A 62 -13.55 20.38 0.43
N GLU A 63 -13.46 19.08 0.17
CA GLU A 63 -12.25 18.28 0.40
C GLU A 63 -11.50 18.16 -0.92
N SER A 64 -10.22 18.54 -0.94
CA SER A 64 -9.32 18.23 -2.05
C SER A 64 -8.42 17.08 -1.68
N ILE A 65 -8.21 16.14 -2.61
CA ILE A 65 -7.27 15.04 -2.44
C ILE A 65 -5.98 15.40 -3.19
N GLU A 66 -4.87 15.47 -2.47
CA GLU A 66 -3.55 15.63 -3.06
C GLU A 66 -2.82 14.29 -3.11
N MET A 67 -2.08 14.04 -4.19
CA MET A 67 -1.14 12.92 -4.25
C MET A 67 0.20 13.38 -3.68
N ARG A 68 0.73 12.65 -2.70
CA ARG A 68 2.02 12.95 -2.08
C ARG A 68 2.96 11.77 -2.15
N GLU A 69 4.25 12.07 -2.26
CA GLU A 69 5.32 11.09 -2.33
C GLU A 69 6.11 11.06 -1.03
N THR A 70 6.53 9.87 -0.62
CA THR A 70 7.48 9.70 0.49
C THR A 70 8.29 8.41 0.31
N TRP A 71 9.41 8.31 1.03
CA TRP A 71 10.22 7.10 1.10
C TRP A 71 10.02 6.41 2.44
N VAL A 72 9.61 5.16 2.40
CA VAL A 72 9.35 4.35 3.61
C VAL A 72 10.18 3.09 3.60
N HIS A 73 10.46 2.55 4.78
CA HIS A 73 11.15 1.27 4.89
C HIS A 73 10.18 0.13 4.51
N VAL A 74 10.64 -0.86 3.74
CA VAL A 74 9.80 -1.98 3.26
C VAL A 74 9.13 -2.78 4.39
N ARG A 75 9.69 -2.74 5.61
CA ARG A 75 9.08 -3.38 6.80
C ARG A 75 7.84 -2.66 7.32
N GLU A 76 7.64 -1.41 6.94
CA GLU A 76 6.44 -0.63 7.26
C GLU A 76 5.30 -0.90 6.28
N LEU A 77 5.56 -1.71 5.24
CA LEU A 77 4.60 -2.05 4.20
C LEU A 77 4.11 -3.49 4.33
N ALA A 78 2.79 -3.64 4.35
CA ALA A 78 2.12 -4.90 4.11
C ALA A 78 1.61 -4.93 2.67
N GLU A 79 1.91 -5.99 1.93
CA GLU A 79 1.42 -6.12 0.55
C GLU A 79 -0.11 -6.13 0.52
N ALA A 80 -0.71 -5.25 -0.29
CA ALA A 80 -2.15 -5.24 -0.50
C ALA A 80 -2.48 -6.10 -1.73
N SER A 81 -2.78 -7.37 -1.48
CA SER A 81 -3.05 -8.34 -2.54
C SER A 81 -4.37 -9.05 -2.27
N LEU A 82 -5.40 -8.65 -3.02
CA LEU A 82 -6.74 -9.22 -2.90
C LEU A 82 -6.73 -10.76 -3.02
N ALA A 83 -5.89 -11.31 -3.90
CA ALA A 83 -5.75 -12.76 -4.05
C ALA A 83 -5.21 -13.42 -2.77
N LYS A 84 -4.18 -12.84 -2.14
CA LYS A 84 -3.62 -13.32 -0.87
C LYS A 84 -4.58 -13.14 0.29
N ASP A 85 -5.33 -12.04 0.31
CA ASP A 85 -6.35 -11.78 1.32
C ASP A 85 -7.49 -12.80 1.23
N ILE A 86 -8.00 -13.06 0.02
CA ILE A 86 -9.01 -14.10 -0.24
C ILE A 86 -8.50 -15.48 0.19
N GLU A 87 -7.26 -15.83 -0.18
CA GLU A 87 -6.67 -17.11 0.20
C GLU A 87 -6.52 -17.24 1.72
N THR A 88 -6.12 -16.16 2.39
CA THR A 88 -5.99 -16.11 3.86
C THR A 88 -7.34 -16.27 4.55
N LEU A 89 -8.37 -15.57 4.08
CA LEU A 89 -9.73 -15.69 4.60
C LEU A 89 -10.29 -17.09 4.38
N ARG A 90 -10.03 -17.71 3.21
CA ARG A 90 -10.38 -19.11 2.92
C ARG A 90 -9.70 -20.07 3.89
N LYS A 91 -8.38 -19.94 4.10
CA LYS A 91 -7.60 -20.78 5.04
C LYS A 91 -8.09 -20.65 6.49
N ARG A 92 -8.59 -19.48 6.88
CA ARG A 92 -9.17 -19.24 8.21
C ARG A 92 -10.61 -19.71 8.34
N GLY A 93 -11.22 -20.25 7.29
CA GLY A 93 -12.65 -20.62 7.27
C GLY A 93 -13.60 -19.43 7.37
N GLN A 94 -13.09 -18.20 7.15
CA GLN A 94 -13.86 -16.96 7.21
C GLN A 94 -14.48 -16.59 5.87
N LEU A 95 -14.08 -17.29 4.80
CA LEU A 95 -14.68 -17.20 3.48
C LEU A 95 -15.37 -18.54 3.18
N LEU A 96 -16.69 -18.60 3.40
CA LEU A 96 -17.53 -19.72 2.99
C LEU A 96 -18.05 -19.39 1.60
N PHE A 97 -17.63 -20.15 0.59
CA PHE A 97 -18.32 -20.13 -0.70
C PHE A 97 -19.53 -21.04 -0.56
N ASP A 98 -20.74 -20.47 -0.53
CA ASP A 98 -21.93 -21.22 -0.95
C ASP A 98 -21.81 -21.43 -2.46
N THR A 99 -21.11 -22.49 -2.87
CA THR A 99 -21.38 -23.07 -4.19
C THR A 99 -22.77 -23.68 -4.09
N MET A 100 -23.79 -22.92 -4.51
CA MET A 100 -25.03 -23.53 -4.98
C MET A 100 -24.68 -24.32 -6.24
N ASP A 101 -24.75 -25.64 -6.11
CA ASP A 101 -24.74 -26.60 -7.24
C ASP A 101 -25.83 -26.29 -8.28
#